data_AF-A0A256GHR8-F1
#
_entry.id   AF-A0A256GHR8-F1
#
_cell.length_a   1.000
_cell.length_b   1.000
_cell.length_c   1.000
_cell.angle_alpha   90.00
_cell.angle_beta   90.00
_cell.angle_gamma   90.00
#
_symmetry.space_group_name_H-M   'P 1'
#
loop_
_entity.id
_entity.type
_entity.pdbx_description
1 polymer ?
#
loop_
_entity_poly.entity_id
_entity_poly.type
_entity_poly.pdbx_seq_one_letter_code
_entity_poly.pdbx_strand_id
1 'polypeptide(L)' 'MLSDILPTGFEYGVRNGKVQPGSTIAIVGSVPIGLVSLTMARFYPPAQIIMVDLDENRLE' A
#
# COMPACT_ATOMS: atom_id res chain seq x y z
N MET A 1 11.57 -9.18 -11.12
CA MET A 1 10.23 -9.08 -10.50
C MET A 1 10.14 -7.91 -9.53
N LEU A 2 11.12 -7.71 -8.62
CA LEU A 2 11.11 -6.55 -7.73
C LEU A 2 11.09 -5.21 -8.50
N SER A 3 11.80 -5.14 -9.63
CA SER A 3 11.83 -4.02 -10.57
C SER A 3 10.48 -3.66 -11.20
N ASP A 4 9.48 -4.54 -11.11
CA ASP A 4 8.13 -4.32 -11.64
C ASP A 4 7.18 -3.92 -10.50
N ILE A 5 7.14 -4.72 -9.43
CA ILE A 5 6.21 -4.48 -8.32
C ILE A 5 6.54 -3.21 -7.52
N LEU A 6 7.82 -2.83 -7.38
CA LEU A 6 8.22 -1.61 -6.69
C LEU A 6 7.70 -0.33 -7.35
N PRO A 7 8.03 -0.04 -8.64
CA PRO A 7 7.52 1.16 -9.29
C PRO A 7 6.00 1.12 -9.43
N THR A 8 5.39 -0.05 -9.62
CA THR A 8 3.93 -0.17 -9.69
C THR A 8 3.26 0.19 -8.36
N GLY A 9 3.73 -0.40 -7.25
CA GLY A 9 3.17 -0.13 -5.93
C GLY A 9 3.38 1.32 -5.47
N PHE A 10 4.48 1.96 -5.89
CA PHE A 10 4.74 3.38 -5.64
C PHE A 10 3.90 4.30 -6.53
N GLU A 11 3.97 4.17 -7.85
CA GLU A 11 3.30 5.08 -8.80
C GLU A 11 1.78 4.99 -8.68
N TYR A 12 1.23 3.77 -8.70
CA TYR A 12 -0.23 3.58 -8.64
C TYR A 12 -0.77 3.58 -7.21
N GLY A 13 -0.08 2.92 -6.27
CA GLY A 13 -0.58 2.78 -4.90
C GLY A 13 -0.37 4.02 -4.03
N VAL A 14 0.78 4.69 -4.16
CA VAL A 14 1.14 5.82 -3.28
C VAL A 14 0.93 7.17 -3.98
N ARG A 15 1.55 7.37 -5.15
CA ARG A 15 1.52 8.66 -5.84
C ARG A 15 0.15 8.96 -6.43
N ASN A 16 -0.41 8.05 -7.23
CA ASN A 16 -1.75 8.21 -7.79
C ASN A 16 -2.85 8.09 -6.71
N GLY A 17 -2.59 7.30 -5.66
CA GLY A 17 -3.39 7.27 -4.43
C GLY A 17 -3.32 8.55 -3.59
N LYS A 18 -2.42 9.48 -3.94
CA LYS A 18 -2.22 10.78 -3.26
C LYS A 18 -2.03 10.64 -1.76
N VAL A 19 -1.28 9.63 -1.33
CA VAL A 19 -0.94 9.42 0.08
C VAL A 19 -0.20 10.64 0.61
N GLN A 20 -0.69 11.16 1.73
CA GLN A 20 -0.15 12.37 2.36
C GLN A 20 -0.02 12.17 3.87
N PRO A 21 0.88 12.92 4.52
CA PRO A 21 0.94 12.93 5.98
C PRO A 21 -0.42 13.19 6.62
N GLY A 22 -0.80 12.37 7.60
CA GLY A 22 -2.08 12.49 8.29
C GLY A 22 -3.30 11.97 7.52
N SER A 23 -3.13 11.46 6.29
CA SER A 23 -4.23 10.82 5.55
C SER A 23 -4.66 9.49 6.19
N THR A 24 -5.92 9.12 6.00
CA THR A 24 -6.40 7.75 6.24
C THR A 24 -6.54 7.06 4.89
N ILE A 25 -5.86 5.93 4.71
CA ILE A 25 -5.81 5.22 3.43
C ILE A 25 -6.28 3.77 3.59
N ALA A 26 -6.88 3.23 2.54
CA ALA A 26 -7.21 1.81 2.44
C ALA A 26 -6.45 1.19 1.27
N ILE A 27 -5.82 0.05 1.50
CA ILE A 27 -5.13 -0.76 0.49
C ILE A 27 -5.92 -2.04 0.31
N VAL A 28 -6.42 -2.28 -0.90
CA VAL A 28 -7.22 -3.48 -1.23
C VAL A 28 -6.32 -4.50 -1.94
N GLY A 29 -6.11 -5.63 -1.27
CA GLY A 29 -5.26 -6.74 -1.67
C GLY A 29 -3.93 -6.75 -0.91
N SER A 30 -3.74 -7.70 0.00
CA SER A 30 -2.50 -8.01 0.73
C SER A 30 -1.55 -8.92 -0.08
N VAL A 31 -1.47 -8.66 -1.38
CA VAL A 31 -0.57 -9.35 -2.31
C VAL A 31 0.73 -8.56 -2.47
N PRO A 32 1.78 -9.07 -3.16
CA PRO A 32 3.07 -8.38 -3.22
C PRO A 32 3.03 -6.90 -3.59
N ILE A 33 2.17 -6.49 -4.53
CA ILE A 33 2.00 -5.07 -4.91
C ILE A 33 1.39 -4.26 -3.75
N GLY A 34 0.35 -4.77 -3.08
CA GLY A 34 -0.28 -4.09 -1.95
C GLY A 34 0.63 -3.99 -0.74
N LEU A 35 1.46 -5.00 -0.48
CA LEU A 35 2.48 -4.97 0.58
C LEU A 35 3.60 -3.97 0.26
N VAL A 36 4.01 -3.86 -1.02
CA VAL A 36 4.91 -2.80 -1.47
C VAL A 36 4.26 -1.43 -1.29
N SER A 37 3.00 -1.25 -1.68
CA SER A 37 2.26 0.00 -1.47
C SER A 37 2.15 0.37 0.01
N LEU A 38 1.90 -0.61 0.90
CA LEU A 38 1.94 -0.42 2.35
C LEU A 38 3.32 0.07 2.81
N THR A 39 4.37 -0.61 2.35
CA THR A 39 5.75 -0.27 2.72
C THR A 39 6.11 1.14 2.25
N MET A 40 5.75 1.48 1.00
CA MET A 40 6.03 2.77 0.39
C MET A 40 5.18 3.90 0.98
N ALA A 41 3.91 3.64 1.32
CA ALA A 41 3.01 4.62 1.91
C ALA A 41 3.50 5.10 3.28
N ARG A 42 4.22 4.26 4.04
CA ARG A 42 4.79 4.63 5.34
C ARG A 42 5.85 5.73 5.26
N PHE A 43 6.44 5.99 4.09
CA PHE A 43 7.34 7.14 3.88
C PHE A 43 6.58 8.48 3.76
N TYR A 44 5.24 8.45 3.64
CA TYR A 44 4.35 9.61 3.63
C TYR A 44 3.37 9.53 4.81
N PRO A 45 3.86 9.62 6.06
CA PRO A 45 3.28 9.01 7.26
C PRO A 45 1.76 9.27 7.40
N PRO A 46 0.91 8.33 6.95
CA PRO A 46 -0.53 8.46 7.07
C PRO A 46 -0.93 8.31 8.54
N ALA A 47 -2.06 8.90 8.94
CA ALA A 47 -2.60 8.74 10.29
C ALA A 47 -3.07 7.30 10.53
N GLN A 48 -3.62 6.65 9.50
CA GLN A 48 -4.13 5.29 9.59
C GLN A 48 -4.03 4.60 8.23
N ILE A 49 -3.66 3.32 8.25
CA ILE A 49 -3.64 2.43 7.08
C ILE A 49 -4.58 1.27 7.36
N ILE A 50 -5.51 1.02 6.45
CA ILE A 50 -6.45 -0.10 6.50
C ILE A 50 -6.07 -1.07 5.38
N MET A 51 -5.69 -2.29 5.74
CA MET A 51 -5.43 -3.36 4.77
C MET A 51 -6.70 -4.20 4.61
N VAL A 52 -7.08 -4.50 3.37
CA VAL A 52 -8.28 -5.28 3.04
C VAL A 52 -7.89 -6.44 2.14
N ASP A 53 -8.10 -7.67 2.58
CA ASP A 53 -7.98 -8.87 1.75
C ASP A 53 -9.14 -9.83 2.10
N LEU A 54 -9.47 -10.73 1.18
CA LEU A 54 -10.46 -11.78 1.41
C LEU A 54 -9.82 -13.02 2.07
N ASP A 55 -8.51 -13.18 1.91
CA ASP A 55 -7.72 -14.24 2.52
C ASP A 55 -7.18 -13.76 3.86
N GLU A 56 -7.79 -14.22 4.95
CA GLU A 56 -7.41 -13.87 6.33
C GLU A 56 -5.92 -14.15 6.59
N ASN A 57 -5.36 -15.21 6.00
CA ASN A 57 -3.94 -15.56 6.17
C ASN A 57 -2.98 -14.49 5.63
N ARG A 58 -3.44 -13.58 4.77
CA ARG A 58 -2.63 -12.46 4.25
C ARG A 58 -2.79 -11.18 5.07
N LEU A 59 -3.71 -11.17 6.02
CA LEU A 59 -3.93 -10.05 6.94
C LEU A 59 -3.29 -10.29 8.31
N GLU A 60 -2.96 -11.54 8.64
CA GLU A 60 -2.13 -11.93 9.78
C GLU A 60 -0.64 -11.64 9.54
#